data_AF-A0AAD9AQS8-F1
#
_entry.id   AF-A0AAD9AQS8-F1
#
_cell.length_a   1.000
_cell.length_b   1.000
_cell.length_c   1.000
_cell.angle_alpha   90.00
_cell.angle_beta   90.00
_cell.angle_gamma   90.00
#
_symmetry.space_group_name_H-M   'P 1'
#
loop_
_entity.id
_entity.type
_entity.pdbx_description
1 polymer ?
#
loop_
_entity_poly.entity_id
_entity_poly.type
_entity_poly.pdbx_seq_one_letter_code
_entity_poly.pdbx_strand_id
1 'polypeptide(L)'
;MGYDFGFDIYPQLEATERNIEKYERFRNAIIRKYENAFDPGSRRPEGKVLDILKESGSDSGTNYNISFLVREIPHMPYAAKRCNYFLRFSSKVSGRLTTPAEPYIRQVFGIGKKYFGDRVRFWHDLDEDTSKEDCYGYYEWQEVNDAEEDLRRLSTR
;
A
#
# COMPACT_ATOMS: atom_id res chain seq x y z
N MET A 1 13.40 15.36 -11.23
CA MET A 1 12.50 15.48 -10.06
C MET A 1 11.57 14.28 -10.05
N GLY A 2 11.14 13.85 -8.87
CA GLY A 2 10.18 12.77 -8.68
C GLY A 2 8.91 13.30 -8.06
N TYR A 3 7.79 12.66 -8.35
CA TYR A 3 6.49 13.02 -7.85
C TYR A 3 5.90 11.85 -7.06
N ASP A 4 5.11 12.14 -6.03
CA ASP A 4 4.41 11.11 -5.28
C ASP A 4 3.20 10.61 -6.08
N PHE A 5 2.96 9.32 -5.97
CA PHE A 5 1.97 8.61 -6.77
C PHE A 5 1.34 7.54 -5.90
N GLY A 6 0.01 7.52 -5.82
CA GLY A 6 -0.64 6.65 -4.87
C GLY A 6 -2.14 6.60 -4.99
N PHE A 7 -2.72 5.93 -4.01
CA PHE A 7 -4.14 6.03 -3.73
C PHE A 7 -4.39 5.93 -2.23
N ASP A 8 -5.51 6.50 -1.81
CA ASP A 8 -6.01 6.45 -0.45
C ASP A 8 -7.33 5.68 -0.38
N ILE A 9 -7.64 5.12 0.79
CA ILE A 9 -8.97 4.62 1.12
C ILE A 9 -9.70 5.68 1.95
N TYR A 10 -10.58 6.44 1.30
CA TYR A 10 -11.31 7.55 1.92
C TYR A 10 -12.84 7.40 1.76
N PRO A 11 -13.64 7.56 2.84
CA PRO A 11 -13.20 7.70 4.24
C PRO A 11 -12.45 6.46 4.75
N GLN A 12 -11.88 6.52 5.95
CA GLN A 12 -11.15 5.41 6.59
C GLN A 12 -12.04 4.19 6.80
N LEU A 13 -11.52 2.98 6.57
CA LEU A 13 -12.26 1.75 6.86
C LEU A 13 -12.53 1.63 8.36
N GLU A 14 -13.77 1.41 8.76
CA GLU A 14 -14.06 0.98 10.12
C GLU A 14 -13.81 -0.53 10.26
N ALA A 15 -13.38 -1.00 11.42
CA ALA A 15 -13.14 -2.42 11.71
C ALA A 15 -14.46 -3.21 11.94
N THR A 16 -15.44 -3.02 11.06
CA THR A 16 -16.68 -3.80 11.03
C THR A 16 -16.45 -5.15 10.37
N GLU A 17 -17.26 -6.17 10.70
CA GLU A 17 -17.16 -7.51 10.10
C GLU A 17 -17.17 -7.47 8.56
N ARG A 18 -18.03 -6.64 7.97
CA ARG A 18 -18.12 -6.45 6.52
C ARG A 18 -16.85 -5.89 5.91
N ASN A 19 -16.23 -4.88 6.55
CA ASN A 19 -14.99 -4.30 6.05
C ASN A 19 -13.80 -5.24 6.25
N ILE A 20 -13.76 -5.97 7.37
CA ILE A 20 -12.76 -7.01 7.65
C ILE A 20 -12.83 -8.09 6.57
N GLU A 21 -14.02 -8.60 6.26
CA GLU A 21 -14.19 -9.63 5.22
C GLU A 21 -13.82 -9.11 3.83
N LYS A 22 -14.25 -7.90 3.47
CA LYS A 22 -13.88 -7.28 2.19
C LYS A 22 -12.37 -7.07 2.09
N TYR A 23 -11.75 -6.57 3.15
CA TYR A 23 -10.31 -6.35 3.21
C TYR A 23 -9.54 -7.67 3.12
N GLU A 24 -10.01 -8.73 3.77
CA GLU A 24 -9.44 -10.06 3.63
C GLU A 24 -9.48 -10.54 2.18
N ARG A 25 -10.62 -10.37 1.48
CA ARG A 25 -10.73 -10.74 0.06
C ARG A 25 -9.80 -9.90 -0.83
N PHE A 26 -9.72 -8.59 -0.57
CA PHE A 26 -8.80 -7.66 -1.25
C PHE A 26 -7.34 -8.08 -1.07
N ARG A 27 -6.93 -8.29 0.18
CA ARG A 27 -5.59 -8.76 0.56
C ARG A 27 -5.26 -10.10 -0.11
N ASN A 28 -6.16 -11.07 -0.04
CA ASN A 28 -5.94 -12.39 -0.63
C ASN A 28 -5.82 -12.31 -2.17
N ALA A 29 -6.54 -11.40 -2.83
CA ALA A 29 -6.40 -11.16 -4.26
C ALA A 29 -5.01 -10.59 -4.61
N ILE A 30 -4.47 -9.69 -3.79
CA ILE A 30 -3.12 -9.15 -3.97
C ILE A 30 -2.06 -10.24 -3.75
N ILE A 31 -2.16 -11.00 -2.65
CA ILE A 31 -1.23 -12.10 -2.36
C ILE A 31 -1.21 -13.09 -3.52
N ARG A 32 -2.36 -13.59 -3.95
CA ARG A 32 -2.45 -14.55 -5.08
C ARG A 32 -1.86 -14.01 -6.37
N LYS A 33 -1.92 -12.70 -6.60
CA LYS A 33 -1.38 -12.08 -7.81
C LYS A 33 0.14 -11.93 -7.78
N TYR A 34 0.72 -11.67 -6.61
CA TYR A 34 2.13 -11.26 -6.48
C TYR A 34 3.00 -12.21 -5.66
N GLU A 35 2.46 -13.28 -5.07
CA GLU A 35 3.21 -14.25 -4.26
C GLU A 35 4.41 -14.86 -5.01
N ASN A 36 4.26 -15.09 -6.31
CA ASN A 36 5.28 -15.64 -7.19
C ASN A 36 5.80 -14.62 -8.20
N ALA A 37 5.50 -13.32 -8.02
CA ALA A 37 5.95 -12.28 -8.92
C ALA A 37 7.45 -12.01 -8.72
N PHE A 38 8.16 -11.94 -9.84
CA PHE A 38 9.59 -11.66 -9.90
C PHE A 38 9.83 -10.38 -10.70
N ASP A 39 10.65 -9.49 -10.15
CA ASP A 39 11.09 -8.25 -10.78
C ASP A 39 12.59 -8.05 -10.53
N PRO A 40 13.43 -8.03 -11.58
CA PRO A 40 14.85 -7.71 -11.47
C PRO A 40 15.12 -6.34 -10.83
N GLY A 41 14.14 -5.44 -10.84
CA GLY A 41 14.17 -4.12 -10.20
C GLY A 41 13.69 -4.09 -8.74
N SER A 42 13.37 -5.25 -8.15
CA SER A 42 13.08 -5.38 -6.72
C SER A 42 14.26 -4.93 -5.86
N ARG A 43 13.97 -4.46 -4.63
CA ARG A 43 15.00 -4.11 -3.64
C ARG A 43 15.74 -5.33 -3.10
N ARG A 44 15.26 -6.56 -3.34
CA ARG A 44 15.94 -7.78 -2.89
C ARG A 44 16.71 -8.47 -4.02
N PRO A 45 17.88 -9.08 -3.71
CA PRO A 45 18.68 -9.82 -4.69
C PRO A 45 17.92 -10.96 -5.38
N GLU A 46 16.94 -11.54 -4.67
CA GLU A 46 16.12 -12.66 -5.14
C GLU A 46 14.98 -12.22 -6.09
N GLY A 47 14.87 -10.92 -6.40
CA GLY A 47 13.86 -10.38 -7.31
C GLY A 47 12.41 -10.50 -6.83
N LYS A 48 12.17 -10.96 -5.60
CA LYS A 48 10.82 -11.10 -5.02
C LYS A 48 10.14 -9.74 -4.92
N VAL A 49 8.92 -9.63 -5.43
CA VAL A 49 8.16 -8.35 -5.42
C VAL A 49 7.40 -8.15 -4.13
N LEU A 50 6.91 -9.23 -3.50
CA LEU A 50 6.05 -9.16 -2.33
C LEU A 50 6.73 -9.76 -1.11
N ASP A 51 6.80 -9.01 -0.02
CA ASP A 51 7.17 -9.51 1.29
C ASP A 51 5.93 -9.70 2.15
N ILE A 52 5.70 -10.96 2.53
CA ILE A 52 4.66 -11.36 3.47
C ILE A 52 5.42 -12.15 4.52
N LEU A 53 5.86 -11.47 5.57
CA LEU A 53 6.63 -12.13 6.59
C LEU A 53 5.75 -13.09 7.40
N LYS A 54 5.91 -14.39 7.14
CA LYS A 54 5.62 -15.44 8.12
C LYS A 54 6.87 -15.92 8.86
N GLU A 55 8.08 -15.83 8.28
CA GLU A 55 9.24 -16.60 8.80
C GLU A 55 10.65 -16.04 8.48
N SER A 56 10.95 -14.73 8.55
CA SER A 56 12.35 -14.29 8.32
C SER A 56 12.71 -13.01 9.07
N GLY A 57 13.83 -13.03 9.79
CA GLY A 57 14.43 -11.83 10.39
C GLY A 57 14.95 -10.87 9.32
N SER A 58 14.05 -10.20 8.61
CA SER A 58 14.37 -9.26 7.54
C SER A 58 14.32 -7.83 8.08
N ASP A 59 15.38 -7.07 7.87
CA ASP A 59 15.50 -5.66 8.28
C ASP A 59 14.64 -4.66 7.47
N SER A 60 13.75 -5.13 6.59
CA SER A 60 13.01 -4.26 5.64
C SER A 60 11.52 -4.59 5.47
N GLY A 61 11.05 -5.68 6.06
CA GLY A 61 9.63 -6.04 6.12
C GLY A 61 9.23 -6.21 7.57
N THR A 62 8.08 -5.68 7.94
CA THR A 62 7.54 -5.80 9.30
C THR A 62 6.49 -6.92 9.34
N ASN A 63 6.43 -7.66 10.45
CA ASN A 63 5.50 -8.80 10.64
C ASN A 63 4.00 -8.42 10.61
N TYR A 64 3.69 -7.13 10.48
CA TYR A 64 2.35 -6.59 10.52
C TYR A 64 1.86 -6.05 9.17
N ASN A 65 2.73 -6.00 8.15
CA ASN A 65 2.44 -5.48 6.82
C ASN A 65 2.63 -6.52 5.71
N ILE A 66 1.94 -6.28 4.61
CA ILE A 66 2.27 -6.81 3.29
C ILE A 66 2.98 -5.68 2.55
N SER A 67 4.23 -5.91 2.22
CA SER A 67 5.12 -4.88 1.67
C SER A 67 5.50 -5.23 0.25
N PHE A 68 5.32 -4.32 -0.69
CA PHE A 68 5.89 -4.48 -2.01
C PHE A 68 7.34 -4.03 -1.96
N LEU A 69 8.29 -4.91 -2.26
CA LEU A 69 9.73 -4.67 -2.22
C LEU A 69 10.21 -3.83 -3.41
N VAL A 70 9.44 -2.82 -3.76
CA VAL A 70 9.73 -1.84 -4.80
C VAL A 70 9.92 -0.49 -4.13
N ARG A 71 11.10 0.10 -4.31
CA ARG A 71 11.40 1.50 -3.96
C ARG A 71 11.03 1.90 -2.53
N GLU A 72 10.04 2.75 -2.31
CA GLU A 72 9.71 3.24 -0.97
C GLU A 72 8.84 2.25 -0.18
N ILE A 73 8.68 1.04 -0.71
CA ILE A 73 8.04 -0.08 -0.04
C ILE A 73 6.58 0.24 0.29
N PRO A 74 5.75 0.49 -0.73
CA PRO A 74 4.33 0.69 -0.49
C PRO A 74 3.76 -0.58 0.15
N HIS A 75 2.97 -0.38 1.21
CA HIS A 75 2.58 -1.48 2.08
C HIS A 75 1.15 -1.30 2.60
N MET A 76 0.61 -2.38 3.16
CA MET A 76 -0.73 -2.39 3.75
C MET A 76 -0.78 -3.37 4.93
N PRO A 77 -1.69 -3.18 5.91
CA PRO A 77 -1.85 -4.10 7.03
C PRO A 77 -2.05 -5.56 6.59
N TYR A 78 -1.30 -6.49 7.18
CA TYR A 78 -1.45 -7.92 6.93
C TYR A 78 -2.75 -8.47 7.56
N ALA A 79 -2.99 -8.11 8.83
CA ALA A 79 -4.15 -8.60 9.57
C ALA A 79 -5.44 -7.90 9.13
N ALA A 80 -6.43 -8.65 8.65
CA ALA A 80 -7.68 -8.06 8.15
C ALA A 80 -8.47 -7.33 9.23
N LYS A 81 -8.33 -7.72 10.50
CA LYS A 81 -8.90 -7.02 11.66
C LYS A 81 -8.32 -5.62 11.89
N ARG A 82 -7.21 -5.29 11.22
CA ARG A 82 -6.52 -3.99 11.25
C ARG A 82 -6.77 -3.19 9.97
N CYS A 83 -7.80 -3.50 9.20
CA CYS A 83 -8.12 -2.80 7.95
C CYS A 83 -8.34 -1.29 8.14
N ASN A 84 -8.69 -0.85 9.35
CA ASN A 84 -8.82 0.55 9.70
C ASN A 84 -7.49 1.32 9.65
N TYR A 85 -6.34 0.65 9.74
CA TYR A 85 -5.02 1.28 9.60
C TYR A 85 -4.57 1.40 8.14
N PHE A 86 -5.35 0.89 7.17
CA PHE A 86 -5.04 1.04 5.76
C PHE A 86 -5.55 2.36 5.22
N LEU A 87 -4.71 3.40 5.27
CA LEU A 87 -5.04 4.74 4.79
C LEU A 87 -4.54 4.98 3.36
N ARG A 88 -3.27 4.68 3.09
CA ARG A 88 -2.55 5.07 1.88
C ARG A 88 -1.70 3.92 1.34
N PHE A 89 -1.60 3.85 0.02
CA PHE A 89 -0.64 2.99 -0.69
C PHE A 89 0.04 3.81 -1.79
N SER A 90 1.28 4.21 -1.55
CA SER A 90 1.98 5.17 -2.41
C SER A 90 3.49 4.95 -2.44
N SER A 91 4.12 5.41 -3.52
CA SER A 91 5.57 5.54 -3.61
C SER A 91 5.89 6.68 -4.58
N LYS A 92 7.03 7.31 -4.37
CA LYS A 92 7.61 8.25 -5.31
C LYS A 92 7.91 7.60 -6.65
N VAL A 93 7.56 8.29 -7.74
CA VAL A 93 7.82 7.90 -9.14
C VAL A 93 8.72 8.94 -9.81
N SER A 94 9.90 8.50 -10.23
CA SER A 94 11.01 9.35 -10.68
C SER A 94 12.12 8.56 -11.38
N GLY A 95 12.38 8.92 -12.63
CA GLY A 95 13.45 8.33 -13.45
C GLY A 95 13.42 6.80 -13.56
N ARG A 96 14.41 6.21 -14.23
CA ARG A 96 14.49 4.76 -14.43
C ARG A 96 14.47 3.97 -13.12
N LEU A 97 14.92 4.57 -12.02
CA LEU A 97 14.89 3.93 -10.73
C LEU A 97 13.45 3.76 -10.26
N THR A 98 12.69 4.81 -9.97
CA THR A 98 11.42 4.62 -9.25
C THR A 98 10.18 4.39 -10.13
N THR A 99 10.28 4.55 -11.45
CA THR A 99 9.24 4.17 -12.43
C THR A 99 8.63 2.76 -12.28
N PRO A 100 9.37 1.69 -11.93
CA PRO A 100 8.80 0.36 -11.75
C PRO A 100 7.75 0.27 -10.63
N ALA A 101 7.64 1.23 -9.71
CA ALA A 101 6.60 1.22 -8.68
C ALA A 101 5.20 1.53 -9.24
N GLU A 102 5.12 2.35 -10.29
CA GLU A 102 3.85 2.84 -10.85
C GLU A 102 2.93 1.70 -11.32
N PRO A 103 3.41 0.69 -12.09
CA PRO A 103 2.56 -0.44 -12.49
C PRO A 103 2.00 -1.24 -11.31
N TYR A 104 2.73 -1.36 -10.20
CA TYR A 104 2.23 -2.06 -9.01
C TYR A 104 1.13 -1.25 -8.33
N ILE A 105 1.34 0.04 -8.14
CA ILE A 105 0.35 0.94 -7.52
C ILE A 105 -0.93 0.96 -8.35
N ARG A 106 -0.86 1.13 -9.68
CA ARG A 106 -2.04 1.11 -10.56
C ARG A 106 -2.81 -0.20 -10.51
N GLN A 107 -2.10 -1.33 -10.44
CA GLN A 107 -2.74 -2.64 -10.38
C GLN A 107 -3.38 -2.90 -9.01
N VAL A 108 -2.71 -2.54 -7.92
CA VAL A 108 -3.28 -2.64 -6.56
C VAL A 108 -4.48 -1.71 -6.42
N PHE A 109 -4.42 -0.49 -6.97
CA PHE A 109 -5.55 0.44 -7.09
C PHE A 109 -6.75 -0.21 -7.79
N GLY A 110 -6.53 -0.84 -8.95
CA GLY A 110 -7.59 -1.54 -9.69
C GLY A 110 -8.24 -2.68 -8.90
N ILE A 111 -7.44 -3.44 -8.13
CA ILE A 111 -7.96 -4.44 -7.19
C ILE A 111 -8.77 -3.74 -6.09
N GLY A 112 -8.25 -2.64 -5.53
CA GLY A 112 -8.94 -1.84 -4.52
C GLY A 112 -10.31 -1.36 -4.98
N LYS A 113 -10.40 -0.76 -6.18
CA LYS A 113 -11.65 -0.31 -6.79
C LYS A 113 -12.69 -1.44 -6.88
N LYS A 114 -12.27 -2.67 -7.17
CA LYS A 114 -13.16 -3.84 -7.21
C LYS A 114 -13.82 -4.15 -5.87
N TYR A 115 -13.13 -3.94 -4.75
CA TYR A 115 -13.63 -4.30 -3.41
C TYR A 115 -14.26 -3.12 -2.64
N PHE A 116 -13.71 -1.92 -2.81
CA PHE A 116 -14.09 -0.73 -2.04
C PHE A 116 -14.74 0.37 -2.88
N GLY A 117 -14.82 0.21 -4.21
CA GLY A 117 -15.53 1.12 -5.10
C GLY A 117 -14.96 2.54 -5.04
N ASP A 118 -15.82 3.52 -4.84
CA ASP A 118 -15.45 4.94 -4.85
C ASP A 118 -14.73 5.41 -3.59
N ARG A 119 -14.50 4.52 -2.63
CA ARG A 119 -13.61 4.81 -1.50
C ARG A 119 -12.14 4.80 -1.88
N VAL A 120 -11.77 4.12 -2.96
CA VAL A 120 -10.36 4.14 -3.42
C VAL A 120 -10.16 5.35 -4.30
N ARG A 121 -9.38 6.31 -3.80
CA ARG A 121 -9.13 7.61 -4.43
C ARG A 121 -7.69 7.69 -4.86
N PHE A 122 -7.48 7.77 -6.17
CA PHE A 122 -6.16 7.88 -6.76
C PHE A 122 -5.70 9.33 -6.75
N TRP A 123 -4.40 9.56 -6.60
CA TRP A 123 -3.80 10.90 -6.58
C TRP A 123 -2.34 10.86 -7.07
N HIS A 124 -1.83 11.99 -7.57
CA HIS A 124 -0.41 12.19 -7.84
C HIS A 124 -0.03 13.67 -7.89
N ASP A 125 1.20 14.01 -7.46
CA ASP A 125 1.60 15.41 -7.27
C ASP A 125 1.70 16.24 -8.57
N LEU A 126 1.71 15.59 -9.75
CA LEU A 126 1.78 16.29 -11.03
C LEU A 126 0.43 16.84 -11.52
N ASP A 127 -0.67 16.55 -10.82
CA ASP A 127 -2.01 16.98 -11.26
C ASP A 127 -2.35 18.40 -10.76
N GLU A 128 -1.45 19.36 -10.98
CA GLU A 128 -1.52 20.70 -10.37
C GLU A 128 -2.79 21.51 -10.74
N ASP A 129 -3.54 21.05 -11.75
CA ASP A 129 -4.79 21.66 -12.22
C ASP A 129 -6.06 21.08 -11.54
N THR A 130 -5.92 20.13 -10.61
CA THR A 130 -7.05 19.47 -9.92
C THR A 130 -7.15 19.83 -8.44
N SER A 131 -8.02 19.14 -7.71
CA SER A 131 -8.22 19.40 -6.29
C SER A 131 -6.95 19.06 -5.48
N LYS A 132 -6.80 19.66 -4.30
CA LYS A 132 -5.65 19.34 -3.42
C LYS A 132 -5.59 17.85 -3.09
N GLU A 133 -6.75 17.22 -2.97
CA GLU A 133 -6.90 15.80 -2.66
C GLU A 133 -6.48 14.92 -3.84
N ASP A 134 -6.68 15.38 -5.08
CA ASP A 134 -6.22 14.68 -6.28
C ASP A 134 -4.70 14.86 -6.52
N CYS A 135 -4.11 15.93 -5.97
CA CYS A 135 -2.66 16.15 -5.95
C CYS A 135 -1.95 15.36 -4.84
N TYR A 136 -2.40 15.51 -3.59
CA TYR A 136 -1.65 15.12 -2.39
C TYR A 136 -2.33 14.00 -1.58
N GLY A 137 -3.48 13.54 -2.05
CA GLY A 137 -4.33 12.57 -1.38
C GLY A 137 -5.22 13.16 -0.29
N TYR A 138 -6.01 12.29 0.34
CA TYR A 138 -7.11 12.64 1.25
C TYR A 138 -6.71 12.61 2.73
N TYR A 139 -5.49 12.18 3.03
CA TYR A 139 -4.90 12.19 4.36
C TYR A 139 -3.60 12.98 4.35
N GLU A 140 -3.37 13.72 5.42
CA GLU A 140 -2.06 14.30 5.68
C GLU A 140 -1.04 13.21 5.98
N TRP A 141 0.23 13.44 5.64
CA TRP A 141 1.30 12.48 5.94
C TRP A 141 1.40 12.15 7.44
N GLN A 142 1.05 13.10 8.32
CA GLN A 142 1.00 12.85 9.76
C GLN A 142 -0.01 11.76 10.11
N GLU A 143 -1.22 11.80 9.53
CA GLU A 143 -2.26 10.79 9.79
C GLU A 143 -1.84 9.39 9.31
N VAL A 144 -1.17 9.34 8.15
CA VAL A 144 -0.64 8.09 7.59
C VAL A 144 0.45 7.51 8.50
N ASN A 145 1.39 8.34 8.93
CA ASN A 145 2.49 7.93 9.80
C ASN A 145 2.00 7.50 11.19
N ASP A 146 1.04 8.22 11.76
CA ASP A 146 0.45 7.88 13.07
C ASP A 146 -0.27 6.53 13.01
N ALA A 147 -1.03 6.27 11.94
CA ALA A 147 -1.68 4.98 11.72
C ALA A 147 -0.68 3.83 11.57
N GLU A 148 0.44 4.05 10.86
CA GLU A 148 1.50 3.05 10.73
C GLU A 148 2.19 2.78 12.08
N GLU A 149 2.49 3.83 12.85
CA GLU A 149 3.12 3.70 14.17
C GLU A 149 2.21 2.96 15.15
N ASP A 150 0.92 3.27 15.18
CA ASP A 150 -0.04 2.57 16.03
C ASP A 150 -0.20 1.10 15.64
N LEU A 151 -0.24 0.80 14.33
CA LEU A 151 -0.24 -0.59 13.85
C LEU A 151 1.01 -1.34 14.33
N ARG A 152 2.18 -0.71 14.20
CA ARG A 152 3.46 -1.27 14.68
C ARG A 152 3.43 -1.58 16.18
N ARG A 153 2.96 -0.62 17.00
CA ARG A 153 2.85 -0.78 18.46
C ARG A 153 1.92 -1.94 18.84
N LEU A 154 0.84 -2.13 18.10
CA LEU A 154 -0.13 -3.21 18.33
C LEU A 154 0.37 -4.60 17.92
N SER A 155 1.39 -4.67 17.08
CA SER A 155 1.97 -5.94 16.60
C SER A 155 3.25 -6.36 17.31
N THR A 156 3.72 -5.56 18.26
CA THR A 156 4.90 -5.84 19.09
C THR A 156 4.53 -6.27 20.52
N ARG A 157 3.23 -6.39 20.83
CA ARG A 157 2.68 -6.89 22.11
C ARG A 157 2.14 -8.30 21.94
#